data_AF-A0A750JJD2-F1
#
_entry.id   AF-A0A750JJD2-F1
#
_cell.length_a   1.000
_cell.length_b   1.000
_cell.length_c   1.000
_cell.angle_alpha   90.00
_cell.angle_beta   90.00
_cell.angle_gamma   90.00
#
_symmetry.space_group_name_H-M   'P 1'
#
loop_
_entity.id
_entity.type
_entity.pdbx_description
1 polymer ?
#
loop_
_entity_poly.entity_id
_entity_poly.type
_entity_poly.pdbx_seq_one_letter_code
_entity_poly.pdbx_strand_id
1 'polypeptide(L)'
;HQLRVIICNKCDKEKLMFRPCLYMLPHIYREDDVEEITRKMILILHKRALRHSVPSGICHYCTTRHFSVTERHLLKLIASGYHLSETAALLSLSEEQTKSLRRSIMRKLHVKTEQQFLKYIRVNLHFLLSK
;
A
#
# COMPACT_ATOMS: atom_id res chain seq x y z
N HIS A 1 12.67 -5.67 -9.24
CA HIS A 1 11.84 -5.92 -8.03
C HIS A 1 12.69 -6.61 -6.97
N GLN A 2 12.79 -6.05 -5.77
CA GLN A 2 13.57 -6.64 -4.66
C GLN A 2 12.69 -7.55 -3.80
N LEU A 3 13.20 -8.75 -3.48
CA LEU A 3 12.58 -9.68 -2.55
C LEU A 3 12.85 -9.20 -1.11
N ARG A 4 11.84 -9.21 -0.24
CA ARG A 4 11.96 -8.80 1.17
C ARG A 4 11.63 -9.98 2.08
N VAL A 5 12.51 -10.25 3.03
CA VAL A 5 12.38 -11.28 4.06
C VAL A 5 12.59 -10.60 5.40
N ILE A 6 11.82 -11.00 6.41
CA ILE A 6 12.03 -10.55 7.78
C ILE A 6 12.93 -11.57 8.49
N ILE A 7 13.98 -11.06 9.13
CA ILE A 7 14.80 -11.83 10.06
C ILE A 7 14.47 -11.35 11.47
N CYS A 8 13.91 -12.21 12.30
CA CYS A 8 13.52 -11.88 13.68
C CYS A 8 13.73 -13.06 14.62
N ASN A 9 13.59 -12.83 15.93
CA ASN A 9 13.50 -13.93 16.89
C ASN A 9 12.08 -14.50 16.87
N LYS A 10 11.89 -15.77 17.24
CA LYS A 10 10.55 -16.39 17.28
C LYS A 10 9.59 -15.61 18.19
N CYS A 11 10.07 -15.13 19.34
CA CYS A 11 9.30 -14.33 20.30
C CYS A 11 8.90 -12.93 19.79
N ASP A 12 9.61 -12.40 18.78
CA ASP A 12 9.31 -11.08 18.22
C ASP A 12 8.25 -11.13 17.12
N LYS A 13 7.88 -12.33 16.64
CA LYS A 13 6.84 -12.51 15.61
C LYS A 13 5.49 -11.94 16.05
N GLU A 14 5.11 -12.14 17.31
CA GLU A 14 3.84 -11.66 17.84
C GLU A 14 3.79 -10.12 17.87
N LYS A 15 4.93 -9.47 18.09
CA LYS A 15 5.04 -8.00 18.03
C LYS A 15 4.82 -7.46 16.60
N LEU A 16 5.00 -8.30 15.57
CA LEU A 16 4.72 -7.93 14.18
C LEU A 16 3.22 -7.98 13.84
N MET A 17 2.35 -8.53 14.70
CA MET A 17 0.90 -8.55 14.48
C MET A 17 0.31 -7.13 14.35
N PHE A 18 0.90 -6.14 15.02
CA PHE A 18 0.53 -4.73 14.87
C PHE A 18 0.88 -4.12 13.51
N ARG A 19 1.68 -4.83 12.70
CA ARG A 19 2.00 -4.47 11.32
C ARG A 19 1.63 -5.63 10.40
N PRO A 20 0.34 -5.79 10.06
CA PRO A 20 -0.16 -6.93 9.30
C PRO A 20 0.57 -7.12 7.96
N CYS A 21 1.03 -6.04 7.34
CA CYS A 21 1.86 -6.10 6.14
C CYS A 21 3.21 -6.79 6.29
N LEU A 22 3.83 -6.68 7.47
CA LEU A 22 5.08 -7.35 7.81
C LEU A 22 4.82 -8.79 8.21
N TYR A 23 3.74 -9.05 8.94
CA TYR A 23 3.30 -10.40 9.29
C TYR A 23 3.06 -11.28 8.05
N MET A 24 2.65 -10.69 6.93
CA MET A 24 2.45 -11.39 5.65
C MET A 24 3.75 -11.66 4.86
N LEU A 25 4.88 -11.05 5.23
CA LEU A 25 6.15 -11.32 4.57
C LEU A 25 6.70 -12.69 4.99
N PRO A 26 7.60 -13.30 4.19
CA PRO A 26 8.31 -14.47 4.66
C PRO A 26 9.24 -14.14 5.83
N HIS A 27 9.36 -15.08 6.75
CA HIS A 27 10.18 -14.96 7.96
C HIS A 27 11.26 -16.03 7.99
N ILE A 28 12.46 -15.62 8.39
CA ILE A 28 13.53 -16.49 8.85
C ILE A 28 13.77 -16.15 10.32
N TYR A 29 13.70 -17.15 11.18
CA TYR A 29 13.99 -16.94 12.59
C TYR A 29 15.48 -17.10 12.84
N ARG A 30 16.03 -16.33 13.79
CA ARG A 30 17.44 -16.47 14.17
C ARG A 30 17.74 -17.83 14.80
N GLU A 31 16.72 -18.46 15.35
CA GLU A 31 16.75 -19.78 15.97
C GLU A 31 16.50 -20.91 14.97
N ASP A 32 16.35 -20.62 13.67
CA ASP A 32 16.27 -21.66 12.65
C ASP A 32 17.67 -22.22 12.37
N ASP A 33 17.76 -23.54 12.23
CA ASP A 33 18.98 -24.19 11.76
C ASP A 33 19.19 -24.00 10.25
N VAL A 34 20.36 -24.42 9.76
CA VAL A 34 20.74 -24.27 8.34
C VAL A 34 19.77 -24.99 7.41
N GLU A 35 19.23 -26.14 7.81
CA GLU A 35 18.31 -26.92 6.99
C GLU A 35 16.96 -26.21 6.85
N GLU A 36 16.42 -25.70 7.96
CA GLU A 36 15.17 -24.96 8.00
C GLU A 36 15.27 -23.62 7.28
N ILE A 37 16.40 -22.91 7.42
CA ILE A 37 16.70 -21.70 6.62
C ILE A 37 16.68 -22.04 5.13
N THR A 38 17.34 -23.13 4.74
CA THR A 38 17.42 -23.56 3.33
C THR A 38 16.03 -23.89 2.78
N ARG A 39 15.21 -24.63 3.54
CA ARG A 39 13.83 -24.97 3.19
C ARG A 39 12.96 -23.73 3.00
N LYS A 40 13.03 -22.78 3.95
CA LYS A 40 12.33 -21.49 3.87
C LYS A 40 12.79 -20.67 2.67
N MET A 41 14.10 -20.59 2.43
CA MET A 41 14.68 -19.88 1.28
C MET A 41 14.19 -20.45 -0.05
N ILE A 42 14.15 -21.77 -0.21
CA ILE A 42 13.62 -22.42 -1.42
C ILE A 42 12.16 -22.00 -1.63
N LEU A 43 11.33 -22.08 -0.59
CA LEU A 43 9.92 -21.69 -0.66
C LEU A 43 9.75 -20.19 -0.97
N ILE A 44 10.60 -19.34 -0.40
CA ILE A 44 10.58 -17.88 -0.62
C ILE A 44 10.95 -17.53 -2.07
N LEU A 45 11.97 -18.20 -2.61
CA LEU A 45 12.43 -17.99 -3.98
C LEU A 45 11.42 -18.54 -4.99
N HIS A 46 10.78 -19.69 -4.70
CA HIS A 46 9.75 -20.30 -5.53
C HIS A 46 8.41 -19.55 -5.46
N LYS A 47 7.98 -19.13 -4.26
CA LYS A 47 6.79 -18.30 -4.06
C LYS A 47 7.11 -16.85 -4.42
N ARG A 48 7.28 -16.59 -5.72
CA ARG A 48 7.13 -15.26 -6.31
C ARG A 48 5.76 -14.63 -6.00
N ALA A 49 4.81 -15.38 -5.44
CA ALA A 49 3.43 -15.00 -5.16
C ALA A 49 3.20 -14.07 -3.95
N LEU A 50 4.12 -13.97 -2.98
CA LEU A 50 3.99 -12.92 -1.94
C LEU A 50 4.41 -11.53 -2.44
N ARG A 51 4.77 -11.42 -3.72
CA ARG A 51 4.99 -10.14 -4.43
C ARG A 51 3.67 -9.40 -4.71
N HIS A 52 2.52 -10.01 -4.46
CA HIS A 52 1.25 -9.31 -4.57
C HIS A 52 1.15 -8.29 -3.45
N SER A 53 0.95 -7.04 -3.85
CA SER A 53 0.68 -5.88 -3.01
C SER A 53 -0.13 -6.28 -1.79
N VAL A 54 0.33 -5.89 -0.60
CA VAL A 54 -0.45 -5.98 0.63
C VAL A 54 -1.86 -5.45 0.31
N PRO A 55 -2.90 -6.30 0.42
CA PRO A 55 -4.27 -5.87 0.16
C PRO A 55 -4.55 -4.57 0.89
N SER A 56 -5.32 -3.69 0.26
CA SER A 56 -5.65 -2.34 0.73
C SER A 56 -6.19 -2.30 2.16
N GLY A 57 -6.91 -3.34 2.59
CA GLY A 57 -7.45 -3.47 3.94
C GLY A 57 -6.45 -3.94 5.00
N ILE A 58 -5.21 -4.29 4.64
CA ILE A 58 -4.23 -4.90 5.56
C ILE A 58 -3.27 -3.87 6.15
N CYS A 59 -2.84 -2.86 5.39
CA CYS A 59 -1.95 -1.82 5.94
C CYS A 59 -2.02 -0.50 5.20
N HIS A 60 -2.55 0.53 5.88
CA HIS A 60 -2.67 1.90 5.36
C HIS A 60 -1.35 2.46 4.81
N TYR A 61 -0.24 2.21 5.51
CA TYR A 61 1.08 2.65 5.06
C TYR A 61 1.48 1.99 3.74
N CYS A 62 1.33 0.67 3.63
CA CYS A 62 1.69 -0.06 2.41
C CYS A 62 0.80 0.35 1.24
N THR A 63 -0.51 0.52 1.48
CA THR A 63 -1.50 0.95 0.48
C THR A 63 -1.26 2.36 -0.04
N THR A 64 -0.57 3.21 0.74
CA THR A 64 -0.31 4.60 0.34
C THR A 64 1.14 4.91 0.00
N ARG A 65 2.08 3.97 0.24
CA ARG A 65 3.52 4.19 0.07
C ARG A 65 3.95 4.55 -1.35
N HIS A 66 3.24 4.06 -2.35
CA HIS A 66 3.53 4.30 -3.78
C HIS A 66 2.99 5.64 -4.29
N PHE A 67 2.24 6.37 -3.44
CA PHE A 67 1.82 7.73 -3.72
C PHE A 67 2.82 8.74 -3.18
N SER A 68 3.06 9.79 -3.94
CA SER A 68 3.79 10.97 -3.47
C SER A 68 2.99 11.68 -2.36
N VAL A 69 3.63 12.64 -1.68
CA VAL A 69 2.94 13.48 -0.67
C VAL A 69 1.73 14.18 -1.30
N THR A 70 1.91 14.80 -2.46
CA THR A 70 0.84 15.51 -3.19
C THR A 70 -0.28 14.58 -3.63
N GLU A 71 0.04 13.38 -4.12
CA GLU A 71 -0.97 12.38 -4.51
C GLU A 71 -1.80 11.91 -3.31
N ARG A 72 -1.18 11.77 -2.12
CA ARG A 72 -1.90 11.43 -0.89
C ARG A 72 -2.83 12.55 -0.44
N HIS A 73 -2.41 13.81 -0.54
CA HIS A 73 -3.29 14.94 -0.23
C HIS A 73 -4.46 15.03 -1.19
N LEU A 74 -4.22 14.87 -2.51
CA LEU A 74 -5.29 14.80 -3.50
C LEU A 74 -6.28 13.67 -3.20
N LEU A 75 -5.78 12.45 -2.90
CA LEU A 75 -6.62 11.32 -2.51
C LEU A 75 -7.46 11.60 -1.28
N LYS A 76 -6.89 12.26 -0.26
CA LYS A 76 -7.61 12.62 0.97
C LYS A 76 -8.74 13.61 0.69
N LEU A 77 -8.47 14.64 -0.12
CA LEU A 77 -9.47 15.64 -0.48
C LEU A 77 -10.60 15.03 -1.32
N ILE A 78 -10.28 14.19 -2.31
CA ILE A 78 -11.29 13.46 -3.09
C ILE A 78 -12.10 12.50 -2.22
N ALA A 79 -11.45 11.79 -1.30
CA ALA A 79 -12.13 10.90 -0.37
C ALA A 79 -13.14 11.68 0.49
N SER A 80 -12.74 12.85 1.01
CA SER A 80 -13.60 13.75 1.78
C SER A 80 -14.74 14.42 0.99
N GLY A 81 -14.84 14.18 -0.32
CA GLY A 81 -15.94 14.66 -1.15
C GLY A 81 -15.71 16.02 -1.84
N TYR A 82 -14.50 16.56 -1.80
CA TYR A 82 -14.19 17.82 -2.49
C TYR A 82 -14.22 17.64 -4.01
N HIS A 83 -14.71 18.66 -4.72
CA HIS A 83 -14.66 18.73 -6.17
C HIS A 83 -13.23 19.00 -6.67
N LEU A 84 -12.97 18.64 -7.93
CA LEU A 84 -11.63 18.77 -8.52
C LEU A 84 -11.11 20.21 -8.54
N SER A 85 -11.99 21.18 -8.80
CA SER A 85 -11.69 22.61 -8.79
C SER A 85 -11.31 23.11 -7.39
N GLU A 86 -12.08 22.74 -6.37
CA GLU A 86 -11.80 23.05 -4.96
C GLU A 86 -10.47 22.42 -4.52
N THR A 87 -10.23 21.19 -4.97
CA THR A 87 -9.00 20.46 -4.64
C THR A 87 -7.77 21.09 -5.30
N ALA A 88 -7.92 21.60 -6.53
CA ALA A 88 -6.87 22.34 -7.23
C ALA A 88 -6.50 23.62 -6.47
N ALA A 89 -7.51 24.37 -6.01
CA ALA A 89 -7.31 25.57 -5.20
C ALA A 89 -6.61 25.25 -3.87
N LEU A 90 -7.04 24.21 -3.15
CA LEU A 90 -6.46 23.80 -1.86
C LEU A 90 -5.02 23.29 -1.97
N LEU A 91 -4.65 22.73 -3.12
CA LEU A 91 -3.29 22.24 -3.38
C LEU A 91 -2.39 23.31 -4.03
N SER A 92 -2.91 24.51 -4.30
CA SER A 92 -2.22 25.55 -5.08
C SER A 92 -1.70 25.03 -6.43
N LEU A 93 -2.52 24.21 -7.10
CA LEU A 93 -2.22 23.62 -8.42
C LEU A 93 -3.22 24.14 -9.46
N SER A 94 -2.82 24.12 -10.73
CA SER A 94 -3.79 24.34 -11.81
C SER A 94 -4.75 23.14 -11.93
N GLU A 95 -5.93 23.37 -12.53
CA GLU A 95 -6.85 22.26 -12.81
C GLU A 95 -6.21 21.19 -13.70
N GLU A 96 -5.40 21.58 -14.69
CA GLU A 96 -4.71 20.65 -15.57
C GLU A 96 -3.67 19.80 -14.83
N GLN A 97 -2.91 20.40 -13.90
CA GLN A 97 -2.01 19.67 -13.02
C GLN A 97 -2.77 18.69 -12.13
N THR A 98 -3.91 19.12 -11.58
CA THR A 98 -4.76 18.29 -10.71
C THR A 98 -5.37 17.12 -11.48
N LYS A 99 -5.84 17.34 -12.72
CA LYS A 99 -6.29 16.28 -13.64
C LYS A 99 -5.15 15.30 -13.97
N SER A 100 -3.94 15.80 -14.22
CA SER A 100 -2.76 14.96 -14.47
C SER A 100 -2.42 14.09 -13.26
N LEU A 101 -2.44 14.68 -12.06
CA LEU A 101 -2.17 13.98 -10.80
C LEU A 101 -3.23 12.89 -10.54
N ARG A 102 -4.51 13.18 -10.76
CA ARG A 102 -5.60 12.19 -10.69
C ARG A 102 -5.35 11.04 -11.66
N ARG A 103 -4.96 11.33 -12.91
CA ARG A 103 -4.61 10.30 -13.92
C ARG A 103 -3.40 9.46 -13.50
N SER A 104 -2.39 10.04 -12.85
CA SER A 104 -1.26 9.29 -12.27
C SER A 104 -1.74 8.29 -11.21
N ILE A 105 -2.57 8.75 -10.28
CA ILE A 105 -3.12 7.93 -9.19
C ILE A 105 -3.97 6.79 -9.76
N MET A 106 -4.86 7.08 -10.72
CA MET A 106 -5.69 6.08 -11.37
C MET A 106 -4.85 4.99 -12.06
N ARG A 107 -3.75 5.37 -12.72
CA ARG A 107 -2.79 4.41 -13.30
C ARG A 107 -2.13 3.52 -12.23
N LYS A 108 -1.70 4.11 -11.11
CA LYS A 108 -1.10 3.36 -9.98
C LYS A 108 -2.08 2.38 -9.32
N LEU A 109 -3.37 2.73 -9.32
CA LEU A 109 -4.46 1.90 -8.79
C LEU A 109 -5.02 0.94 -9.83
N HIS A 110 -4.55 0.98 -11.08
CA HIS A 110 -5.08 0.20 -12.20
C HIS A 110 -6.59 0.38 -12.44
N VAL A 111 -7.13 1.57 -12.17
CA VAL A 111 -8.53 1.93 -12.43
C VAL A 111 -8.64 2.78 -13.70
N LYS A 112 -9.69 2.56 -14.49
CA LYS A 112 -9.86 3.21 -15.80
C LYS A 112 -10.89 4.32 -15.80
N THR A 113 -11.90 4.22 -14.94
CA THR A 113 -13.01 5.19 -14.90
C THR A 113 -13.09 5.92 -13.57
N GLU A 114 -13.70 7.10 -13.57
CA GLU A 114 -13.92 7.89 -12.35
C GLU A 114 -14.82 7.15 -11.35
N GLN A 115 -15.85 6.46 -11.83
CA GLN A 115 -16.70 5.62 -10.98
C GLN A 115 -15.91 4.48 -10.30
N GLN A 116 -15.03 3.79 -11.04
CA GLN A 116 -14.15 2.76 -10.47
C GLN A 116 -13.21 3.36 -9.43
N PHE A 117 -12.67 4.55 -9.70
CA PHE A 117 -11.78 5.24 -8.80
C PHE A 117 -12.48 5.62 -7.49
N LEU A 118 -13.66 6.23 -7.54
CA LEU A 118 -14.44 6.58 -6.35
C LEU A 118 -14.88 5.34 -5.57
N LYS A 119 -15.29 4.26 -6.26
CA LYS A 119 -15.59 2.97 -5.62
C LYS A 119 -14.36 2.40 -4.92
N TYR A 120 -13.19 2.46 -5.57
CA TYR A 120 -11.94 1.99 -4.97
C TYR A 120 -11.63 2.76 -3.69
N ILE A 121 -11.70 4.08 -3.71
CA ILE A 121 -11.45 4.91 -2.53
C ILE A 121 -12.39 4.50 -1.37
N ARG A 122 -13.69 4.38 -1.64
CA ARG A 122 -14.69 4.01 -0.61
C ARG A 122 -14.43 2.64 0.01
N VAL A 123 -14.10 1.64 -0.80
CA VAL A 123 -13.92 0.24 -0.33
C VAL A 123 -12.55 0.03 0.33
N ASN A 124 -11.50 0.66 -0.21
CA ASN A 124 -10.12 0.29 0.08
C ASN A 124 -9.35 1.35 0.87
N LEU A 125 -9.81 2.61 0.81
CA LEU A 125 -9.13 3.76 1.39
C LEU A 125 -10.05 4.51 2.37
N HIS A 126 -11.05 3.84 2.94
CA HIS A 126 -11.96 4.45 3.92
C HIS A 126 -11.21 5.08 5.10
N PHE A 127 -10.06 4.54 5.47
CA PHE A 127 -9.22 5.09 6.54
C PHE A 127 -8.71 6.52 6.25
N LEU A 128 -8.74 6.99 5.00
CA LEU A 128 -8.41 8.38 4.65
C LEU A 128 -9.48 9.37 5.16
N LEU A 129 -10.68 8.88 5.47
CA LEU A 129 -11.82 9.66 5.98
C LEU A 129 -11.79 9.82 7.50
N SER A 130 -11.20 8.87 8.20
CA SER A 130 -11.04 8.90 9.67
C SER A 130 -9.99 9.95 10.05
N LYS A 131 -10.41 10.92 10.86
CA LYS A 131 -9.58 11.97 11.47
C LYS A 131 -8.61 11.39 12.48
#